data_AF-A0A225VKB4-F1
#
_entry.id   AF-A0A225VKB4-F1
#
_cell.length_a   1.000
_cell.length_b   1.000
_cell.length_c   1.000
_cell.angle_alpha   90.00
_cell.angle_beta   90.00
_cell.angle_gamma   90.00
#
_symmetry.space_group_name_H-M   'P 1'
#
loop_
_entity.id
_entity.type
_entity.pdbx_description
1 polymer ?
#
loop_
_entity_poly.entity_id
_entity_poly.type
_entity_poly.pdbx_seq_one_letter_code
_entity_poly.pdbx_strand_id
1 'polypeptide(L)'
;MSSLLALLLFCDFLENRLHTSNLALLRRMLSDFFAGDEHTLQNFILLGASMVTVMPIERKSPRLQREAARLLSQQQRMAQDSKQQSLFCFFCYLSTRVATKNIFWLREMFHEFCIGDDTLVREFVGRGNEVISVIPMDTQTQVHQHQTTGTDPEMPELGQRGSDSECEDDDEICTLAELAMVAA
;
A
#
# COMPACT_ATOMS: atom_id res chain seq x y z
N MET A 1 -23.14 6.66 4.22
CA MET A 1 -22.19 7.74 3.87
C MET A 1 -21.53 7.50 2.51
N SER A 2 -21.03 8.55 1.84
CA SER A 2 -20.09 8.37 0.73
C SER A 2 -18.74 7.90 1.29
N SER A 3 -18.18 6.82 0.73
CA SER A 3 -16.89 6.25 1.16
C SER A 3 -15.74 7.27 1.13
N LEU A 4 -15.79 8.22 0.21
CA LEU A 4 -14.84 9.33 0.15
C LEU A 4 -14.84 10.17 1.43
N LEU A 5 -16.01 10.51 1.98
CA LEU A 5 -16.09 11.35 3.18
C LEU A 5 -15.41 10.69 4.38
N ALA A 6 -15.61 9.39 4.57
CA ALA A 6 -14.98 8.65 5.65
C ALA A 6 -13.44 8.64 5.53
N LEU A 7 -12.92 8.46 4.32
CA LEU A 7 -11.47 8.49 4.04
C LEU A 7 -10.87 9.89 4.23
N LEU A 8 -11.60 10.95 3.89
CA LEU A 8 -11.17 12.33 4.13
C LEU A 8 -11.17 12.66 5.62
N LEU A 9 -12.21 12.27 6.37
CA LEU A 9 -12.24 12.43 7.83
C LEU A 9 -11.13 11.64 8.52
N PHE A 10 -10.80 10.45 8.01
CA PHE A 10 -9.66 9.68 8.48
C PHE A 10 -8.33 10.42 8.23
N CYS A 11 -8.17 11.04 7.07
CA CYS A 11 -7.00 11.88 6.79
C CYS A 11 -6.89 13.03 7.79
N ASP A 12 -7.99 13.70 8.10
CA ASP A 12 -8.03 14.77 9.10
C ASP A 12 -7.70 14.24 10.51
N PHE A 13 -8.21 13.06 10.85
CA PHE A 13 -7.88 12.39 12.11
C PHE A 13 -6.37 12.11 12.22
N LEU A 14 -5.76 11.54 11.18
CA LEU A 14 -4.31 11.27 11.17
C LEU A 14 -3.48 12.55 11.31
N GLU A 15 -3.87 13.64 10.64
CA GLU A 15 -3.16 14.93 10.76
C GLU A 15 -3.24 15.54 12.16
N ASN A 16 -4.37 15.35 12.85
CA ASN A 16 -4.53 15.80 14.23
C ASN A 16 -3.85 14.87 15.25
N ARG A 17 -3.73 13.57 14.94
CA ARG A 17 -3.23 12.55 15.87
C ARG A 17 -1.72 12.32 15.75
N LEU A 18 -1.16 12.40 14.54
CA LEU A 18 0.20 11.99 14.19
C LEU A 18 0.95 13.08 13.41
N HIS A 19 2.28 12.96 13.37
CA HIS A 19 3.08 13.70 12.41
C HIS A 19 2.92 13.10 11.02
N THR A 20 2.50 13.92 10.06
CA THR A 20 2.28 13.52 8.69
C THR A 20 2.92 14.53 7.74
N SER A 21 3.26 14.09 6.53
CA SER A 21 3.70 14.96 5.43
C SER A 21 2.93 14.64 4.17
N ASN A 22 2.59 15.68 3.40
CA ASN A 22 1.90 15.58 2.10
C ASN A 22 0.56 14.83 2.14
N LEU A 23 -0.15 14.79 3.27
CA LEU A 23 -1.45 14.13 3.34
C LEU A 23 -2.50 14.77 2.40
N ALA A 24 -2.30 16.03 2.00
CA ALA A 24 -3.08 16.69 0.94
C ALA A 24 -3.01 15.92 -0.40
N LEU A 25 -1.87 15.33 -0.74
CA LEU A 25 -1.75 14.49 -1.93
C LEU A 25 -2.56 13.20 -1.79
N LEU A 26 -2.58 12.58 -0.60
CA LEU A 26 -3.45 11.43 -0.34
C LEU A 26 -4.92 11.79 -0.48
N ARG A 27 -5.35 12.94 0.06
CA ARG A 27 -6.72 13.45 -0.14
C ARG A 27 -7.05 13.68 -1.61
N ARG A 28 -6.08 14.19 -2.38
CA ARG A 28 -6.26 14.38 -3.82
C ARG A 28 -6.42 13.04 -4.55
N MET A 29 -5.54 12.07 -4.30
CA MET A 29 -5.64 10.71 -4.86
C MET A 29 -6.97 10.04 -4.51
N LEU A 30 -7.46 10.23 -3.28
CA LEU A 30 -8.78 9.78 -2.86
C LEU A 30 -9.88 10.42 -3.71
N SER A 31 -9.91 11.75 -3.81
CA SER A 31 -10.91 12.46 -4.60
C SER A 31 -10.90 12.04 -6.07
N ASP A 32 -9.72 11.93 -6.68
CA ASP A 32 -9.57 11.53 -8.09
C ASP A 32 -10.05 10.08 -8.31
N PHE A 33 -9.72 9.15 -7.42
CA PHE A 33 -10.22 7.76 -7.47
C PHE A 33 -11.76 7.70 -7.44
N PHE A 34 -12.40 8.42 -6.52
CA PHE A 34 -13.86 8.43 -6.41
C PHE A 34 -14.55 9.23 -7.53
N ALA A 35 -13.83 10.10 -8.24
CA ALA A 35 -14.31 10.77 -9.45
C ALA A 35 -14.16 9.93 -10.73
N GLY A 36 -13.42 8.81 -10.67
CA GLY A 36 -13.05 8.02 -11.84
C GLY A 36 -11.87 8.59 -12.63
N ASP A 37 -11.17 9.58 -12.07
CA ASP A 37 -10.05 10.30 -12.68
C ASP A 37 -8.69 9.65 -12.35
N GLU A 38 -8.63 8.32 -12.40
CA GLU A 38 -7.43 7.54 -12.03
C GLU A 38 -6.18 7.92 -12.83
N HIS A 39 -6.35 8.46 -14.05
CA HIS A 39 -5.28 8.99 -14.90
C HIS A 39 -4.47 10.11 -14.23
N THR A 40 -5.04 10.80 -13.23
CA THR A 40 -4.34 11.84 -12.48
C THR A 40 -3.14 11.29 -11.71
N LEU A 41 -3.15 10.00 -11.34
CA LEU A 41 -1.99 9.37 -10.73
C LEU A 41 -0.77 9.39 -11.65
N GLN A 42 -0.96 9.20 -12.97
CA GLN A 42 0.13 9.28 -13.94
C GLN A 42 0.75 10.68 -13.95
N ASN A 43 -0.06 11.73 -13.79
CA ASN A 43 0.44 13.09 -13.69
C ASN A 43 1.27 13.29 -12.42
N PHE A 44 0.86 12.72 -11.28
CA PHE A 44 1.67 12.77 -10.07
C PHE A 44 3.02 12.06 -10.24
N ILE A 45 3.05 10.93 -10.94
CA ILE A 45 4.29 10.22 -11.27
C ILE A 45 5.19 11.09 -12.16
N LEU A 46 4.65 11.60 -13.28
CA LEU A 46 5.41 12.40 -14.25
C LEU A 46 5.94 13.70 -13.66
N LEU A 47 5.20 14.33 -12.75
CA LEU A 47 5.59 15.56 -12.09
C LEU A 47 6.51 15.34 -10.88
N GLY A 48 6.86 14.08 -10.56
CA GLY A 48 7.70 13.75 -9.41
C GLY A 48 7.07 14.16 -8.09
N ALA A 49 5.76 13.91 -7.93
CA ALA A 49 5.02 14.29 -6.73
C ALA A 49 5.66 13.70 -5.46
N SER A 50 5.68 14.51 -4.41
CA SER A 50 6.30 14.15 -3.14
C SER A 50 5.63 12.95 -2.46
N MET A 51 6.42 12.14 -1.76
CA MET A 51 5.94 11.03 -0.94
C MET A 51 4.99 11.51 0.18
N VAL A 52 3.90 10.78 0.39
CA VAL A 52 3.06 10.91 1.58
C VAL A 52 3.68 10.09 2.71
N THR A 53 3.82 10.67 3.90
CA THR A 53 4.33 9.95 5.07
C THR A 53 3.43 10.12 6.28
N VAL A 54 3.26 9.04 7.04
CA VAL A 54 2.67 9.04 8.38
C VAL A 54 3.70 8.47 9.34
N MET A 55 4.17 9.32 10.26
CA MET A 55 5.21 8.99 11.23
C MET A 55 4.58 8.49 12.53
N PRO A 56 5.23 7.57 13.25
CA PRO A 56 4.75 7.04 14.54
C PRO A 56 5.04 8.02 15.69
N ILE A 57 4.77 9.30 15.46
CA ILE A 57 5.04 10.38 16.41
C ILE A 57 3.72 11.08 16.69
N GLU A 58 3.26 10.98 17.93
CA GLU A 58 2.04 11.62 18.38
C GLU A 58 2.15 13.15 18.43
N ARG A 59 1.11 13.83 17.96
CA ARG A 59 0.94 15.28 18.16
C ARG A 59 0.47 15.54 19.59
N LYS A 60 1.31 16.23 20.38
CA LYS A 60 1.02 16.54 21.80
C LYS A 60 0.15 17.77 22.03
N SER A 61 -0.34 18.43 20.98
CA SER A 61 -1.16 19.64 21.13
C SER A 61 -2.54 19.30 21.71
N PRO A 62 -2.96 19.90 22.84
CA PRO A 62 -4.28 19.63 23.42
C PRO A 62 -5.45 20.00 22.51
N ARG A 63 -5.23 20.94 21.58
CA ARG A 63 -6.23 21.31 20.56
C ARG A 63 -6.39 20.18 19.54
N LEU A 64 -5.27 19.67 19.02
CA LEU A 64 -5.28 18.60 18.00
C LEU A 64 -5.79 17.28 18.59
N GLN A 65 -5.40 16.94 19.82
CA GLN A 65 -5.91 15.75 20.51
C GLN A 65 -7.43 15.80 20.72
N ARG A 66 -7.97 16.95 21.13
CA ARG A 66 -9.44 17.14 21.24
C ARG A 66 -10.13 16.98 19.90
N GLU A 67 -9.55 17.51 18.83
CA GLU A 67 -10.13 17.39 17.49
C GLU A 67 -10.09 15.95 16.98
N ALA A 68 -8.98 15.23 17.19
CA ALA A 68 -8.88 13.81 16.86
C ALA A 68 -9.95 12.97 17.61
N ALA A 69 -10.13 13.22 18.92
CA ALA A 69 -11.17 12.55 19.71
C ALA A 69 -12.58 12.89 19.23
N ARG A 70 -12.82 14.14 18.81
CA ARG A 70 -14.09 14.59 18.23
C ARG A 70 -14.38 13.87 16.92
N LEU A 71 -13.39 13.76 16.03
CA LEU A 71 -13.50 13.05 14.75
C LEU A 71 -13.81 11.57 14.95
N LEU A 72 -13.13 10.91 15.89
CA LEU A 72 -13.38 9.50 16.23
C LEU A 72 -14.80 9.27 16.75
N SER A 73 -15.25 10.13 17.67
CA SER A 73 -16.60 10.09 18.24
C SER A 73 -17.70 10.45 17.23
N GLN A 74 -17.38 11.29 16.24
CA GLN A 74 -18.28 11.63 15.15
C GLN A 74 -18.42 10.44 14.19
N GLN A 75 -17.30 9.82 13.82
CA GLN A 75 -17.28 8.68 12.91
C GLN A 75 -18.09 7.50 13.46
N GLN A 76 -17.94 7.19 14.75
CA GLN A 76 -18.69 6.10 15.41
C GLN A 76 -20.22 6.26 15.25
N ARG A 77 -20.72 7.49 15.31
CA ARG A 77 -22.16 7.79 15.11
C ARG A 77 -22.61 7.63 13.67
N MET A 78 -21.70 7.85 12.71
CA MET A 78 -22.01 7.80 11.28
C MET A 78 -21.83 6.40 10.66
N ALA A 79 -21.07 5.52 11.34
CA ALA A 79 -20.76 4.16 10.88
C ALA A 79 -21.96 3.20 10.92
N GLN A 80 -23.02 3.52 11.66
CA GLN A 80 -24.24 2.72 11.74
C GLN A 80 -25.00 2.63 10.38
N ASP A 81 -24.65 3.47 9.40
CA ASP A 81 -25.43 3.68 8.17
C ASP A 81 -24.70 3.37 6.83
N SER A 82 -23.58 2.61 6.80
CA SER A 82 -22.75 2.58 5.58
C SER A 82 -22.20 1.22 5.12
N LYS A 83 -22.38 0.93 3.82
CA LYS A 83 -21.78 -0.17 3.04
C LYS A 83 -20.24 -0.03 2.99
N GLN A 84 -19.52 -1.07 3.42
CA GLN A 84 -18.05 -1.06 3.54
C GLN A 84 -17.31 -1.38 2.22
N GLN A 85 -17.98 -1.88 1.17
CA GLN A 85 -17.33 -2.43 -0.02
C GLN A 85 -16.44 -1.46 -0.80
N SER A 86 -16.85 -0.20 -1.00
CA SER A 86 -16.08 0.79 -1.77
C SER A 86 -14.81 1.30 -1.08
N LEU A 87 -14.66 1.03 0.22
CA LEU A 87 -13.47 1.41 0.98
C LEU A 87 -12.29 0.46 0.71
N PHE A 88 -12.58 -0.83 0.57
CA PHE A 88 -11.57 -1.85 0.25
C PHE A 88 -10.94 -1.61 -1.13
N CYS A 89 -11.72 -1.12 -2.11
CA CYS A 89 -11.23 -0.85 -3.46
C CYS A 89 -10.09 0.18 -3.51
N PHE A 90 -10.14 1.23 -2.67
CA PHE A 90 -9.09 2.26 -2.67
C PHE A 90 -7.75 1.73 -2.15
N PHE A 91 -7.74 0.96 -1.06
CA PHE A 91 -6.49 0.40 -0.54
C PHE A 91 -5.90 -0.66 -1.49
N CYS A 92 -6.73 -1.42 -2.20
CA CYS A 92 -6.29 -2.29 -3.28
C CYS A 92 -5.70 -1.50 -4.45
N TYR A 93 -6.35 -0.40 -4.84
CA TYR A 93 -5.84 0.52 -5.85
C TYR A 93 -4.45 1.06 -5.46
N LEU A 94 -4.27 1.55 -4.22
CA LEU A 94 -2.97 2.02 -3.78
C LEU A 94 -1.92 0.89 -3.78
N SER A 95 -2.26 -0.30 -3.30
CA SER A 95 -1.33 -1.42 -3.22
C SER A 95 -0.86 -1.89 -4.60
N THR A 96 -1.65 -1.65 -5.65
CA THR A 96 -1.33 -2.08 -7.02
C THR A 96 -0.67 -0.99 -7.87
N ARG A 97 -0.98 0.29 -7.61
CA ARG A 97 -0.61 1.40 -8.50
C ARG A 97 0.49 2.32 -7.96
N VAL A 98 0.79 2.25 -6.68
CA VAL A 98 1.82 3.09 -6.06
C VAL A 98 2.73 2.25 -5.17
N ALA A 99 3.97 2.68 -5.00
CA ALA A 99 4.83 2.03 -4.02
C ALA A 99 4.37 2.44 -2.63
N THR A 100 4.12 1.44 -1.79
CA THR A 100 3.71 1.67 -0.41
C THR A 100 4.63 0.94 0.55
N LYS A 101 4.90 1.56 1.69
CA LYS A 101 5.50 0.88 2.84
C LYS A 101 4.46 0.84 3.92
N ASN A 102 4.26 -0.35 4.51
CA ASN A 102 3.37 -0.52 5.66
C ASN A 102 1.91 -0.13 5.37
N ILE A 103 1.43 -0.35 4.14
CA ILE A 103 0.03 -0.02 3.75
C ILE A 103 -1.03 -0.73 4.58
N PHE A 104 -0.69 -1.92 5.09
CA PHE A 104 -1.53 -2.67 6.02
C PHE A 104 -1.92 -1.82 7.24
N TRP A 105 -0.95 -1.13 7.87
CA TRP A 105 -1.22 -0.25 9.00
C TRP A 105 -2.23 0.85 8.65
N LEU A 106 -2.07 1.49 7.50
CA LEU A 106 -2.99 2.56 7.08
C LEU A 106 -4.42 2.04 6.89
N ARG A 107 -4.55 0.85 6.30
CA ARG A 107 -5.84 0.19 6.07
C ARG A 107 -6.52 -0.21 7.38
N GLU A 108 -5.78 -0.86 8.28
CA GLU A 108 -6.34 -1.33 9.55
C GLU A 108 -6.65 -0.17 10.51
N MET A 109 -5.79 0.86 10.56
CA MET A 109 -6.11 2.10 11.29
C MET A 109 -7.38 2.76 10.77
N PHE A 110 -7.61 2.73 9.45
CA PHE A 110 -8.84 3.25 8.87
C PHE A 110 -10.07 2.42 9.27
N HIS A 111 -9.93 1.09 9.31
CA HIS A 111 -11.00 0.20 9.77
C HIS A 111 -11.35 0.47 11.24
N GLU A 112 -10.35 0.59 12.12
CA GLU A 112 -10.55 0.98 13.52
C GLU A 112 -11.19 2.37 13.65
N PHE A 113 -10.70 3.35 12.91
CA PHE A 113 -11.29 4.68 12.89
C PHE A 113 -12.78 4.63 12.53
N CYS A 114 -13.15 3.78 11.57
CA CYS A 114 -14.54 3.58 11.17
C CYS A 114 -15.43 3.01 12.27
N ILE A 115 -14.91 2.20 13.20
CA ILE A 115 -15.66 1.70 14.36
C ILE A 115 -15.50 2.59 15.61
N GLY A 116 -14.74 3.68 15.51
CA GLY A 116 -14.48 4.61 16.61
C GLY A 116 -13.36 4.16 17.56
N ASP A 117 -12.44 3.32 17.10
CA ASP A 117 -11.26 2.86 17.85
C ASP A 117 -9.97 3.51 17.31
N ASP A 118 -8.96 3.63 18.17
CA ASP A 118 -7.62 4.14 17.85
C ASP A 118 -6.48 3.25 18.38
N THR A 119 -6.78 1.99 18.72
CA THR A 119 -5.84 1.05 19.33
C THR A 119 -4.59 0.80 18.47
N LEU A 120 -4.73 0.52 17.17
CA LEU A 120 -3.61 0.37 16.24
C LEU A 120 -2.83 1.67 16.04
N VAL A 121 -3.47 2.84 16.14
CA VAL A 121 -2.74 4.10 16.11
C VAL A 121 -1.84 4.22 17.33
N ARG A 122 -2.34 3.87 18.52
CA ARG A 122 -1.54 3.82 19.75
C ARG A 122 -0.43 2.78 19.67
N GLU A 123 -0.71 1.61 19.10
CA GLU A 123 0.31 0.57 18.89
C GLU A 123 1.41 1.02 17.93
N PHE A 124 1.03 1.62 16.81
CA PHE A 124 1.97 2.18 15.82
C PHE A 124 2.90 3.22 16.44
N VAL A 125 2.35 4.14 17.25
CA VAL A 125 3.14 5.11 18.03
C VAL A 125 4.03 4.41 19.05
N GLY A 126 3.51 3.38 19.73
CA GLY A 126 4.26 2.60 20.72
C GLY A 126 5.46 1.86 20.12
N ARG A 127 5.34 1.35 18.89
CA ARG A 127 6.45 0.73 18.16
C ARG A 127 7.50 1.75 17.74
N GLY A 128 7.09 2.93 17.24
CA GLY A 128 7.97 4.09 17.03
C GLY A 128 9.02 3.97 15.92
N ASN A 129 9.26 2.78 15.37
CA ASN A 129 10.33 2.47 14.42
C ASN A 129 9.84 2.24 12.97
N GLU A 130 8.52 2.23 12.76
CA GLU A 130 7.90 1.99 11.45
C GLU A 130 7.25 3.26 10.92
N VAL A 131 7.40 3.54 9.62
CA VAL A 131 6.75 4.66 8.93
C VAL A 131 5.83 4.09 7.87
N ILE A 132 4.67 4.71 7.68
CA ILE A 132 3.80 4.44 6.52
C ILE A 132 4.16 5.43 5.43
N SER A 133 4.40 4.93 4.22
CA SER A 133 4.66 5.80 3.07
C SER A 133 3.85 5.39 1.85
N VAL A 134 3.42 6.39 1.08
CA VAL A 134 2.78 6.22 -0.23
C VAL A 134 3.53 7.08 -1.25
N ILE A 135 4.08 6.46 -2.28
CA ILE A 135 4.94 7.09 -3.29
C ILE A 135 4.28 6.88 -4.65
N PRO A 136 3.80 7.95 -5.31
CA PRO A 136 3.36 7.87 -6.71
C PRO A 136 4.56 7.49 -7.58
N MET A 137 4.63 6.22 -7.99
CA MET A 137 5.62 5.74 -8.95
C MET A 137 5.03 4.61 -9.76
N ASP A 138 5.53 4.44 -10.98
CA ASP A 138 5.07 3.39 -11.89
C ASP A 138 5.58 2.02 -11.42
N THR A 139 4.72 1.27 -10.73
CA THR A 139 5.03 -0.10 -10.27
C THR A 139 4.99 -1.14 -11.39
N GLN A 140 4.44 -0.82 -12.57
CA GLN A 140 4.35 -1.77 -13.70
C GLN A 140 5.69 -1.96 -14.41
N THR A 141 6.57 -0.95 -14.35
CA THR A 141 7.95 -1.07 -14.86
C THR A 141 8.85 -1.93 -13.97
N GLN A 142 8.51 -2.11 -12.69
CA GLN A 142 9.33 -2.91 -11.75
C GLN A 142 9.17 -4.42 -11.92
N VAL A 143 8.03 -4.90 -12.44
CA VAL A 143 7.83 -6.34 -12.74
C VAL A 143 8.77 -6.81 -13.86
N HIS A 144 9.19 -5.91 -14.76
CA HIS A 144 10.10 -6.23 -15.86
C HIS A 144 11.59 -6.22 -15.46
N GLN A 145 11.95 -5.72 -14.27
CA GLN A 145 13.36 -5.67 -13.83
C GLN A 145 13.83 -6.90 -13.04
N HIS A 146 12.93 -7.81 -12.65
CA HIS A 146 13.32 -9.09 -12.02
C HIS A 146 13.48 -10.25 -13.02
N GLN A 147 13.30 -10.01 -14.32
CA GLN A 147 13.61 -10.96 -15.40
C GLN A 147 14.70 -10.38 -16.30
N THR A 148 15.93 -10.22 -15.80
CA THR A 148 17.18 -10.17 -16.60
C THR A 148 18.37 -9.97 -15.65
N THR A 149 18.72 -11.01 -14.88
CA THR A 149 20.10 -11.17 -14.38
C THR A 149 20.53 -12.62 -14.62
N GLY A 150 21.62 -12.78 -15.35
CA GLY A 150 22.10 -14.01 -15.99
C GLY A 150 22.05 -13.80 -17.51
N THR A 151 23.13 -13.41 -18.19
CA THR A 151 24.45 -14.05 -18.18
C THR A 151 25.56 -13.05 -18.53
N ASP A 152 26.72 -13.29 -17.92
CA ASP A 152 27.99 -12.58 -17.86
C ASP A 152 28.73 -12.32 -19.20
N PRO A 153 29.81 -11.49 -19.18
CA PRO A 153 30.48 -10.95 -20.37
C PRO A 153 31.41 -11.94 -21.08
N GLU A 154 31.45 -11.80 -22.40
CA GLU A 154 32.29 -12.49 -23.37
C GLU A 154 33.79 -12.29 -23.09
N MET A 155 34.55 -13.40 -22.93
CA MET A 155 36.01 -13.47 -23.04
C MET A 155 36.39 -14.77 -23.76
N PRO A 156 37.40 -14.76 -24.66
CA PRO A 156 37.57 -15.78 -25.68
C PRO A 156 38.36 -17.02 -25.26
N GLU A 157 38.10 -18.08 -26.02
CA GLU A 157 38.51 -19.48 -25.92
C GLU A 157 40.01 -19.76 -25.72
N LEU A 158 40.29 -20.80 -24.94
CA LEU A 158 41.49 -21.64 -25.07
C LEU A 158 41.23 -23.06 -24.55
N GLY A 159 41.06 -24.00 -25.48
CA GLY A 159 41.75 -25.29 -25.46
C GLY A 159 41.27 -26.42 -24.54
N GLN A 160 40.75 -27.46 -25.21
CA GLN A 160 41.06 -28.89 -25.05
C GLN A 160 40.21 -29.82 -24.16
N ARG A 161 39.87 -30.94 -24.83
CA ARG A 161 39.77 -32.34 -24.36
C ARG A 161 38.50 -32.77 -23.61
N GLY A 162 37.60 -33.40 -24.36
CA GLY A 162 37.54 -34.87 -24.45
C GLY A 162 36.60 -35.59 -23.49
N SER A 163 35.89 -36.57 -24.07
CA SER A 163 35.22 -37.74 -23.49
C SER A 163 33.72 -37.62 -23.18
N ASP A 164 32.95 -38.06 -24.18
CA ASP A 164 31.86 -39.06 -24.13
C ASP A 164 31.27 -39.40 -22.75
N SER A 165 29.98 -39.13 -22.59
CA SER A 165 29.05 -39.98 -21.85
C SER A 165 27.62 -39.56 -22.16
N GLU A 166 26.93 -40.37 -22.96
CA GLU A 166 25.48 -40.34 -23.15
C GLU A 166 24.80 -40.83 -21.87
N CYS A 167 23.88 -40.05 -21.32
CA CYS A 167 22.83 -40.51 -20.40
C CYS A 167 21.56 -39.72 -20.76
N GLU A 168 20.64 -40.43 -21.41
CA GLU A 168 19.24 -40.07 -21.56
C GLU A 168 18.60 -40.07 -20.17
N ASP A 169 17.86 -39.01 -19.82
CA ASP A 169 16.80 -39.05 -18.83
C ASP A 169 15.69 -38.13 -19.31
N ASP A 170 14.67 -38.75 -19.91
CA ASP A 170 13.33 -38.20 -20.04
C ASP A 170 12.72 -38.13 -18.64
N ASP A 171 12.32 -36.95 -18.17
CA ASP A 171 11.33 -36.83 -17.09
C ASP A 171 10.46 -35.58 -17.24
N GLU A 172 9.23 -35.87 -17.68
CA GLU A 172 7.95 -35.28 -17.32
C GLU A 172 7.82 -33.77 -17.08
N ILE A 173 7.10 -33.15 -18.03
CA ILE A 173 6.31 -31.94 -17.82
C ILE A 173 5.15 -32.28 -16.87
N CYS A 174 5.30 -32.04 -15.57
CA CYS A 174 4.16 -31.97 -14.65
C CYS A 174 3.45 -30.61 -14.77
N THR A 175 2.48 -30.51 -15.68
CA THR A 175 1.41 -29.51 -15.59
C THR A 175 0.51 -29.83 -14.40
N LEU A 176 0.78 -29.25 -13.24
CA LEU A 176 -0.11 -29.33 -12.08
C LEU A 176 -1.17 -28.22 -12.11
N ALA A 177 -2.15 -28.43 -12.98
CA ALA A 177 -3.52 -27.96 -12.81
C ALA A 177 -4.28 -28.73 -11.70
N GLU A 178 -3.56 -29.38 -10.77
CA GLU A 178 -4.10 -30.23 -9.69
C GLU A 178 -3.63 -29.80 -8.29
N LEU A 179 -3.79 -28.51 -7.95
CA LEU A 179 -3.78 -28.07 -6.54
C LEU A 179 -5.06 -27.30 -6.15
N ALA A 180 -6.11 -27.40 -6.97
CA ALA A 180 -7.44 -26.88 -6.67
C ALA A 180 -8.40 -28.02 -6.33
N MET A 181 -8.18 -28.69 -5.20
CA MET A 181 -9.17 -29.37 -4.36
C MET A 181 -8.40 -30.10 -3.26
N VAL A 182 -8.92 -30.06 -2.04
CA VAL A 182 -8.34 -30.59 -0.78
C VAL A 182 -7.46 -29.59 -0.01
N ALA A 183 -8.09 -28.57 0.57
CA ALA A 183 -8.02 -28.34 2.02
C ALA A 183 -8.91 -27.14 2.42
N ALA A 184 -9.98 -27.50 3.16
CA ALA A 184 -10.88 -26.65 3.96
C ALA A 184 -11.96 -25.83 3.23
#